data_AF-A0A452RYL6-F1
#
_entry.id   AF-A0A452RYL6-F1
#
_cell.length_a   1.000
_cell.length_b   1.000
_cell.length_c   1.000
_cell.angle_alpha   90.00
_cell.angle_beta   90.00
_cell.angle_gamma   90.00
#
_symmetry.space_group_name_H-M   'P 1'
#
loop_
_entity.id
_entity.type
_entity.pdbx_description
1 polymer ?
#
loop_
_entity_poly.entity_id
_entity_poly.type
_entity_poly.pdbx_seq_one_letter_code
_entity_poly.pdbx_strand_id
1 'polypeptide(L)'
;MVMKSFVSWNITHQEVNTEPYDPFEAQQGDILQIEKEYQVLQEQLKEACENYEQRKLKGSEETRDLEEKLKRNLEENKISKTELDWFLEDLEKEIKKWQQEKKEIQESLKALTKKMRKVLNASETYAQKIDGTDKEHELLLDQSLEISNTFTNEIMKVEECIKKGKENYEESLQRAVAAEVSVLENWKDMEVYKLQFMESQAGGYLKNLTLRSSDPATYPDMESDVHSWELFLSKVRKEIEKAKSQYEEQIQAVKNGSRLSELSKVQVPELSFPVCSTVSLSHLSFLFTFLCV
;
A
#
# COMPACT_ATOMS: atom_id res chain seq x y z
N MET A 1 -30.14 99.19 86.05
CA MET A 1 -30.02 100.54 86.63
C MET A 1 -31.40 101.18 86.67
N VAL A 2 -32.16 100.87 87.73
CA VAL A 2 -33.25 101.69 88.28
C VAL A 2 -33.06 101.63 89.79
N MET A 3 -33.16 102.79 90.41
CA MET A 3 -32.63 103.15 91.72
C MET A 3 -33.76 103.13 92.77
N LYS A 4 -33.34 103.06 94.05
CA LYS A 4 -34.09 103.30 95.31
C LYS A 4 -34.68 102.03 95.95
N SER A 5 -34.57 101.81 97.26
CA SER A 5 -34.11 102.66 98.36
C SER A 5 -33.75 101.78 99.56
N PHE A 6 -32.59 102.04 100.17
CA PHE A 6 -32.36 101.71 101.57
C PHE A 6 -33.28 102.60 102.42
N VAL A 7 -34.22 102.01 103.13
CA VAL A 7 -34.90 102.66 104.25
C VAL A 7 -34.41 101.96 105.51
N SER A 8 -33.44 102.61 106.15
CA SER A 8 -33.06 102.35 107.53
C SER A 8 -34.16 102.89 108.43
N TRP A 9 -34.91 101.99 109.06
CA TRP A 9 -35.69 102.32 110.25
C TRP A 9 -34.87 101.93 111.47
N ASN A 10 -34.13 102.90 112.01
CA ASN A 10 -33.74 102.89 113.41
C ASN A 10 -35.02 103.14 114.22
N ILE A 11 -35.65 102.08 114.74
CA ILE A 11 -36.71 102.19 115.75
C ILE A 11 -36.09 101.74 117.07
N THR A 12 -35.80 102.75 117.87
CA THR A 12 -35.57 102.74 119.30
C THR A 12 -36.49 101.72 119.99
N HIS A 13 -35.93 100.88 120.87
CA HIS A 13 -36.67 99.94 121.72
C HIS A 13 -37.74 100.69 122.53
N GLN A 14 -38.93 100.78 121.94
CA GLN A 14 -40.16 101.07 122.64
C GLN A 14 -40.69 99.72 123.08
N GLU A 15 -40.90 99.53 124.39
CA GLU A 15 -41.59 98.36 124.93
C GLU A 15 -42.96 98.26 124.25
N VAL A 16 -43.06 97.37 123.26
CA VAL A 16 -44.33 97.02 122.61
C VAL A 16 -44.51 95.52 122.77
N ASN A 17 -45.28 95.18 123.79
CA ASN A 17 -46.02 93.93 123.96
C ASN A 17 -45.25 92.63 123.69
N THR A 18 -44.54 92.13 124.71
CA THR A 18 -43.92 90.80 124.75
C THR A 18 -44.84 89.79 125.43
N GLU A 19 -46.11 89.77 125.05
CA GLU A 19 -47.01 88.67 125.35
C GLU A 19 -47.29 87.94 124.03
N PRO A 20 -47.27 86.59 124.01
CA PRO A 20 -47.63 85.81 122.82
C PRO A 20 -48.92 86.34 122.23
N TYR A 21 -48.96 86.56 120.92
CA TYR A 21 -50.17 87.06 120.26
C TYR A 21 -51.25 85.96 120.20
N ASP A 22 -51.92 85.73 121.32
CA ASP A 22 -53.05 84.81 121.47
C ASP A 22 -54.21 85.29 120.58
N PRO A 23 -54.80 84.45 119.70
CA PRO A 23 -54.75 82.98 119.69
C PRO A 23 -53.70 82.33 118.76
N PHE A 24 -52.79 83.11 118.18
CA PHE A 24 -51.95 82.69 117.06
C PHE A 24 -50.51 82.30 117.44
N GLU A 25 -50.04 82.67 118.62
CA GLU A 25 -48.75 82.24 119.18
C GLU A 25 -48.97 81.53 120.52
N ALA A 26 -48.51 80.29 120.61
CA ALA A 26 -48.51 79.54 121.87
C ALA A 26 -47.24 79.82 122.69
N GLN A 27 -46.13 80.17 122.01
CA GLN A 27 -44.86 80.65 122.58
C GLN A 27 -44.30 81.84 121.77
N GLN A 28 -43.55 82.72 122.44
CA GLN A 28 -42.98 83.92 121.81
C GLN A 28 -42.02 83.54 120.66
N GLY A 29 -42.30 84.04 119.45
CA GLY A 29 -41.48 83.80 118.26
C GLY A 29 -41.98 82.66 117.35
N ASP A 30 -43.11 82.04 117.68
CA ASP A 30 -43.80 81.05 116.83
C ASP A 30 -44.11 81.65 115.44
N ILE A 31 -44.55 82.91 115.34
CA ILE A 31 -44.80 83.56 114.04
C ILE A 31 -43.53 83.66 113.21
N LEU A 32 -42.39 84.00 113.82
CA LEU A 32 -41.08 84.07 113.16
C LEU A 32 -40.57 82.70 112.71
N GLN A 33 -40.87 81.64 113.48
CA GLN A 33 -40.57 80.27 113.09
C GLN A 33 -41.45 79.82 111.91
N ILE A 34 -42.76 80.09 111.98
CA ILE A 34 -43.72 79.83 110.90
C ILE A 34 -43.32 80.57 109.61
N GLU A 35 -42.87 81.82 109.70
CA GLU A 35 -42.41 82.58 108.52
C GLU A 35 -41.15 81.97 107.89
N LYS A 36 -40.19 81.52 108.70
CA LYS A 36 -38.99 80.82 108.19
C LYS A 36 -39.35 79.48 107.56
N GLU A 37 -40.24 78.71 108.17
CA GLU A 37 -40.73 77.44 107.62
C GLU A 37 -41.51 77.68 106.31
N TYR A 38 -42.33 78.72 106.26
CA TYR A 38 -43.02 79.15 105.04
C TYR A 38 -42.04 79.54 103.92
N GLN A 39 -40.98 80.29 104.23
CA GLN A 39 -39.93 80.63 103.27
C GLN A 39 -39.20 79.37 102.75
N VAL A 40 -38.84 78.43 103.64
CA VAL A 40 -38.23 77.15 103.24
C VAL A 40 -39.17 76.35 102.34
N LEU A 41 -40.46 76.25 102.69
CA LEU A 41 -41.47 75.57 101.88
C LEU A 41 -41.66 76.25 100.51
N GLN A 42 -41.61 77.58 100.46
CA GLN A 42 -41.72 78.34 99.22
C GLN A 42 -40.51 78.09 98.29
N GLU A 43 -39.29 78.04 98.84
CA GLU A 43 -38.08 77.70 98.10
C GLU A 43 -38.12 76.25 97.59
N GLN A 44 -38.57 75.30 98.43
CA GLN A 44 -38.74 73.89 98.04
C GLN A 44 -39.80 73.71 96.94
N LEU A 45 -40.91 74.44 97.00
CA LEU A 45 -41.93 74.42 95.97
C LEU A 45 -41.38 74.95 94.64
N LYS A 46 -40.64 76.07 94.69
CA LYS A 46 -39.99 76.66 93.53
C LYS A 46 -38.97 75.69 92.91
N GLU A 47 -38.11 75.08 93.72
CA GLU A 47 -37.14 74.09 93.27
C GLU A 47 -37.84 72.85 92.66
N ALA A 48 -38.91 72.36 93.28
CA ALA A 48 -39.69 71.24 92.74
C ALA A 48 -40.34 71.58 91.39
N CYS A 49 -40.86 72.80 91.23
CA CYS A 49 -41.41 73.28 89.97
C CYS A 49 -40.33 73.40 88.87
N GLU A 50 -39.18 74.00 89.17
CA GLU A 50 -38.06 74.11 88.23
C GLU A 50 -37.53 72.73 87.82
N ASN A 51 -37.37 71.81 88.78
CA ASN A 51 -36.98 70.43 88.53
C ASN A 51 -38.00 69.68 87.67
N TYR A 52 -39.30 69.90 87.88
CA TYR A 52 -40.35 69.30 87.07
C TYR A 52 -40.28 69.79 85.61
N GLU A 53 -40.19 71.11 85.39
CA GLU A 53 -40.10 71.66 84.03
C GLU A 53 -38.81 71.24 83.32
N GLN A 54 -37.67 71.17 84.02
CA GLN A 54 -36.44 70.61 83.45
C GLN A 54 -36.58 69.15 83.05
N ARG A 55 -37.16 68.30 83.92
CA ARG A 55 -37.42 66.89 83.59
C ARG A 55 -38.37 66.75 82.42
N LYS A 56 -39.42 67.55 82.37
CA LYS A 56 -40.41 67.56 81.29
C LYS A 56 -39.78 67.97 79.97
N LEU A 57 -38.96 69.02 79.96
CA LEU A 57 -38.23 69.47 78.77
C LEU A 57 -37.28 68.37 78.28
N LYS A 58 -36.48 67.80 79.18
CA LYS A 58 -35.55 66.70 78.87
C LYS A 58 -36.27 65.47 78.32
N GLY A 59 -37.37 65.06 78.96
CA GLY A 59 -38.19 63.93 78.49
C GLY A 59 -38.83 64.19 77.12
N SER A 60 -39.25 65.43 76.84
CA SER A 60 -39.77 65.83 75.53
C SER A 60 -38.68 65.77 74.45
N GLU A 61 -37.45 66.19 74.75
CA GLU A 61 -36.33 66.14 73.83
C GLU A 61 -35.89 64.70 73.53
N GLU A 62 -35.74 63.86 74.55
CA GLU A 62 -35.43 62.43 74.40
C GLU A 62 -36.49 61.68 73.57
N THR A 63 -37.78 62.00 73.77
CA THR A 63 -38.89 61.42 72.99
C THR A 63 -38.78 61.80 71.53
N ARG A 64 -38.53 63.09 71.22
CA ARG A 64 -38.35 63.58 69.85
C ARG A 64 -37.17 62.90 69.15
N ASP A 65 -36.04 62.72 69.85
CA ASP A 65 -34.85 62.06 69.30
C ASP A 65 -35.12 60.58 68.98
N LEU A 66 -35.86 59.88 69.84
CA LEU A 66 -36.28 58.50 69.61
C LEU A 66 -37.25 58.38 68.44
N GLU A 67 -38.22 59.29 68.31
CA GLU A 67 -39.15 59.34 67.18
C GLU A 67 -38.41 59.55 65.85
N GLU A 68 -37.40 60.43 65.82
CA GLU A 68 -36.60 60.67 64.62
C GLU A 68 -35.73 59.45 64.25
N LYS A 69 -35.11 58.79 65.24
CA LYS A 69 -34.39 57.52 65.04
C LYS A 69 -35.30 56.41 64.52
N LEU A 70 -36.53 56.32 65.01
CA LEU A 70 -37.52 55.36 64.53
C LEU A 70 -37.89 55.63 63.07
N LYS A 71 -38.10 56.90 62.70
CA LYS A 71 -38.41 57.31 61.32
C LYS A 71 -37.28 56.97 60.35
N ARG A 72 -36.02 57.21 60.73
CA ARG A 72 -34.83 56.83 59.93
C ARG A 72 -34.77 55.32 59.71
N ASN A 73 -34.89 54.53 60.77
CA ASN A 73 -34.90 53.06 60.68
C ASN A 73 -36.04 52.54 59.79
N LEU A 74 -37.23 53.14 59.87
CA LEU A 74 -38.35 52.76 59.01
C LEU A 74 -38.04 53.00 57.52
N GLU A 75 -37.38 54.11 57.18
CA GLU A 75 -37.02 54.41 55.80
C GLU A 75 -35.88 53.52 55.30
N GLU A 76 -34.84 53.30 56.12
CA GLU A 76 -33.75 52.35 55.82
C GLU A 76 -34.29 50.92 55.59
N ASN A 77 -35.28 50.49 56.37
CA ASN A 77 -35.92 49.19 56.19
C ASN A 77 -36.72 49.12 54.88
N LYS A 78 -37.39 50.21 54.47
CA LYS A 78 -38.05 50.25 53.15
C LYS A 78 -37.03 50.13 52.01
N ILE A 79 -35.93 50.88 52.08
CA ILE A 79 -34.86 50.83 51.08
C ILE A 79 -34.27 49.41 51.02
N SER A 80 -33.92 48.85 52.17
CA SER A 80 -33.36 47.48 52.27
C SER A 80 -34.32 46.44 51.69
N LYS A 81 -35.63 46.59 51.93
CA LYS A 81 -36.66 45.72 51.34
C LYS A 81 -36.69 45.84 49.83
N THR A 82 -36.66 47.05 49.28
CA THR A 82 -36.65 47.23 47.82
C THR A 82 -35.38 46.66 47.18
N GLU A 83 -34.21 46.85 47.80
CA GLU A 83 -32.96 46.27 47.31
C GLU A 83 -33.03 44.74 47.29
N LEU A 84 -33.60 44.13 48.33
CA LEU A 84 -33.82 42.69 48.38
C LEU A 84 -34.75 42.22 47.25
N ASP A 85 -35.84 42.94 46.98
CA ASP A 85 -36.76 42.60 45.88
C ASP A 85 -36.04 42.68 44.51
N TRP A 86 -35.19 43.68 44.29
CA TRP A 86 -34.34 43.78 43.09
C TRP A 86 -33.36 42.61 42.96
N PHE A 87 -32.70 42.20 44.06
CA PHE A 87 -31.81 41.03 44.04
C PHE A 87 -32.56 39.73 43.75
N LEU A 88 -33.76 39.57 44.29
CA LEU A 88 -34.61 38.40 44.02
C LEU A 88 -35.01 38.33 42.54
N GLU A 89 -35.39 39.46 41.93
CA GLU A 89 -35.75 39.51 40.51
C GLU A 89 -34.55 39.18 39.59
N ASP A 90 -33.37 39.71 39.91
CA ASP A 90 -32.14 39.45 39.15
C ASP A 90 -31.73 37.97 39.24
N LEU A 91 -31.77 37.40 40.44
CA LEU A 91 -31.52 35.96 40.64
C LEU A 91 -32.53 35.09 39.89
N GLU A 92 -33.81 35.48 39.84
CA GLU A 92 -34.83 34.74 39.09
C GLU A 92 -34.56 34.77 37.57
N LYS A 93 -34.12 35.92 37.04
CA LYS A 93 -33.71 36.05 35.62
C LYS A 93 -32.52 35.15 35.31
N GLU A 94 -31.50 35.16 36.17
CA GLU A 94 -30.30 34.35 35.98
C GLU A 94 -30.64 32.85 36.07
N ILE A 95 -31.50 32.43 37.02
CA ILE A 95 -31.99 31.04 37.12
C ILE A 95 -32.71 30.62 35.83
N LYS A 96 -33.60 31.45 35.28
CA LYS A 96 -34.31 31.15 34.03
C LYS A 96 -33.34 31.00 32.86
N LYS A 97 -32.33 31.86 32.76
CA LYS A 97 -31.28 31.79 31.75
C LYS A 97 -30.48 30.48 31.87
N TRP A 98 -30.01 30.15 33.07
CA TRP A 98 -29.29 28.89 33.31
C TRP A 98 -30.13 27.65 32.97
N GLN A 99 -31.43 27.66 33.27
CA GLN A 99 -32.32 26.56 32.92
C GLN A 99 -32.48 26.40 31.40
N GLN A 100 -32.58 27.51 30.67
CA GLN A 100 -32.67 27.48 29.22
C GLN A 100 -31.36 26.99 28.57
N GLU A 101 -30.21 27.51 29.00
CA GLU A 101 -28.89 27.07 28.52
C GLU A 101 -28.67 25.57 28.78
N LYS A 102 -29.06 25.08 29.96
CA LYS A 102 -29.00 23.65 30.30
C LYS A 102 -29.82 22.80 29.32
N LYS A 103 -31.01 23.26 28.92
CA LYS A 103 -31.86 22.55 27.96
C LYS A 103 -31.23 22.52 26.56
N GLU A 104 -30.71 23.66 26.10
CA GLU A 104 -30.05 23.77 24.79
C GLU A 104 -28.80 22.88 24.71
N ILE A 105 -27.96 22.88 25.76
CA ILE A 105 -26.81 21.99 25.86
C ILE A 105 -27.26 20.53 25.82
N GLN A 106 -28.30 20.15 26.56
CA GLN A 106 -28.81 18.78 26.56
C GLN A 106 -29.34 18.34 25.18
N GLU A 107 -30.03 19.22 24.45
CA GLU A 107 -30.50 18.95 23.09
C GLU A 107 -29.35 18.83 22.09
N SER A 108 -28.35 19.72 22.19
CA SER A 108 -27.15 19.67 21.36
C SER A 108 -26.36 18.37 21.58
N LEU A 109 -26.26 17.89 22.83
CA LEU A 109 -25.58 16.66 23.19
C LEU A 109 -26.31 15.44 22.60
N LYS A 110 -27.64 15.39 22.70
CA LYS A 110 -28.45 14.34 22.04
C LYS A 110 -28.24 14.32 20.53
N ALA A 111 -28.19 15.49 19.90
CA ALA A 111 -27.94 15.61 18.46
C ALA A 111 -26.54 15.11 18.08
N LEU A 112 -25.52 15.46 18.87
CA LEU A 112 -24.14 15.02 18.68
C LEU A 112 -24.01 13.51 18.86
N THR A 113 -24.60 12.91 19.90
CA THR A 113 -24.61 11.46 20.10
C THR A 113 -25.26 10.73 18.92
N LYS A 114 -26.34 11.27 18.34
CA LYS A 114 -26.98 10.70 17.14
C LYS A 114 -26.05 10.77 15.92
N LYS A 115 -25.32 11.87 15.73
CA LYS A 115 -24.32 12.00 14.66
C LYS A 115 -23.17 11.02 14.85
N MET A 116 -22.62 10.92 16.06
CA MET A 116 -21.54 9.99 16.40
C MET A 116 -21.93 8.54 16.09
N ARG A 117 -23.15 8.12 16.46
CA ARG A 117 -23.65 6.77 16.13
C ARG A 117 -23.72 6.51 14.62
N LYS A 118 -24.16 7.48 13.82
CA LYS A 118 -24.19 7.34 12.36
C LYS A 118 -22.78 7.17 11.77
N VAL A 119 -21.82 7.96 12.26
CA VAL A 119 -20.42 7.85 11.84
C VAL A 119 -19.83 6.49 12.22
N LEU A 120 -20.10 6.00 13.44
CA LEU A 120 -19.64 4.70 13.90
C LEU A 120 -20.20 3.56 13.04
N ASN A 121 -21.51 3.56 12.76
CA ASN A 121 -22.12 2.56 11.89
C ASN A 121 -21.56 2.62 10.46
N ALA A 122 -21.34 3.82 9.91
CA ALA A 122 -20.73 3.96 8.59
C ALA A 122 -19.30 3.41 8.58
N SER A 123 -18.49 3.72 9.60
CA SER A 123 -17.14 3.19 9.75
C SER A 123 -17.12 1.67 9.80
N GLU A 124 -18.07 1.05 10.52
CA GLU A 124 -18.21 -0.40 10.60
C GLU A 124 -18.54 -1.02 9.23
N THR A 125 -19.49 -0.42 8.48
CA THR A 125 -19.82 -0.90 7.13
C THR A 125 -18.65 -0.77 6.15
N TYR A 126 -17.84 0.29 6.26
CA TYR A 126 -16.62 0.44 5.45
C TYR A 126 -15.57 -0.60 5.83
N ALA A 127 -15.38 -0.87 7.12
CA ALA A 127 -14.45 -1.90 7.59
C ALA A 127 -14.84 -3.29 7.07
N GLN A 128 -16.13 -3.64 7.12
CA GLN A 128 -16.64 -4.91 6.55
C GLN A 128 -16.43 -4.99 5.04
N LYS A 129 -16.63 -3.88 4.33
CA LYS A 129 -16.41 -3.84 2.88
C LYS A 129 -14.92 -4.05 2.53
N ILE A 130 -14.02 -3.41 3.27
CA ILE A 130 -12.57 -3.54 3.09
C ILE A 130 -12.14 -4.99 3.35
N ASP A 131 -12.58 -5.59 4.45
CA ASP A 131 -12.30 -7.00 4.77
C ASP A 131 -12.84 -7.95 3.68
N GLY A 132 -14.01 -7.66 3.13
CA GLY A 132 -14.58 -8.40 2.00
C GLY A 132 -13.73 -8.29 0.73
N THR A 133 -13.29 -7.08 0.38
CA THR A 133 -12.44 -6.86 -0.80
C THR A 133 -11.05 -7.48 -0.64
N ASP A 134 -10.46 -7.43 0.56
CA ASP A 134 -9.14 -8.01 0.82
C ASP A 134 -9.16 -9.53 0.59
N LYS A 135 -10.22 -10.21 1.06
CA LYS A 135 -10.43 -11.65 0.80
C LYS A 135 -10.60 -11.96 -0.68
N GLU A 136 -11.32 -11.14 -1.42
CA GLU A 136 -11.48 -11.30 -2.88
C GLU A 136 -10.15 -11.12 -3.61
N HIS A 137 -9.35 -10.13 -3.21
CA HIS A 137 -8.00 -9.91 -3.72
C HIS A 137 -7.06 -11.09 -3.45
N GLU A 138 -7.12 -11.68 -2.25
CA GLU A 138 -6.33 -12.87 -1.89
C GLU A 138 -6.70 -14.06 -2.80
N LEU A 139 -7.98 -14.32 -3.02
CA LEU A 139 -8.45 -15.37 -3.94
C LEU A 139 -7.98 -15.15 -5.39
N LEU A 140 -7.98 -13.89 -5.87
CA LEU A 140 -7.49 -13.57 -7.21
C LEU A 140 -5.98 -13.79 -7.34
N LEU A 141 -5.20 -13.52 -6.27
CA LEU A 141 -3.77 -13.80 -6.25
C LEU A 141 -3.50 -15.30 -6.30
N ASP A 142 -4.22 -16.10 -5.52
CA ASP A 142 -4.11 -17.56 -5.54
C ASP A 142 -4.45 -18.12 -6.92
N GLN A 143 -5.55 -17.64 -7.54
CA GLN A 143 -5.94 -18.04 -8.88
C GLN A 143 -4.88 -17.65 -9.92
N SER A 144 -4.32 -16.44 -9.83
CA SER A 144 -3.25 -15.99 -10.72
C SER A 144 -1.99 -16.84 -10.57
N LEU A 145 -1.65 -17.26 -9.34
CA LEU A 145 -0.52 -18.13 -9.07
C LEU A 145 -0.73 -19.53 -9.67
N GLU A 146 -1.93 -20.08 -9.54
CA GLU A 146 -2.30 -21.37 -10.14
C GLU A 146 -2.22 -21.31 -11.68
N ILE A 147 -2.75 -20.25 -12.30
CA ILE A 147 -2.64 -20.02 -13.75
C ILE A 147 -1.17 -19.89 -14.18
N SER A 148 -0.35 -19.15 -13.43
CA SER A 148 1.08 -19.01 -13.74
C SER A 148 1.83 -20.33 -13.66
N ASN A 149 1.56 -21.15 -12.64
CA ASN A 149 2.17 -22.46 -12.46
C ASN A 149 1.77 -23.44 -13.58
N THR A 150 0.49 -23.46 -13.94
CA THR A 150 0.01 -24.30 -15.06
C THR A 150 0.64 -23.88 -16.38
N PHE A 151 0.72 -22.57 -16.66
CA PHE A 151 1.36 -22.05 -17.86
C PHE A 151 2.85 -22.40 -17.93
N THR A 152 3.56 -22.27 -16.81
CA THR A 152 4.98 -22.65 -16.71
C THR A 152 5.19 -24.14 -17.01
N ASN A 153 4.31 -25.01 -16.48
CA ASN A 153 4.36 -26.44 -16.78
C ASN A 153 4.10 -26.75 -18.26
N GLU A 154 3.16 -26.07 -18.91
CA GLU A 154 2.90 -26.24 -20.34
C GLU A 154 4.06 -25.74 -21.20
N ILE A 155 4.71 -24.63 -20.83
CA ILE A 155 5.93 -24.16 -21.50
C ILE A 155 7.01 -25.26 -21.46
N MET A 156 7.29 -25.81 -20.28
CA MET A 156 8.32 -26.86 -20.13
C MET A 156 8.02 -28.09 -21.01
N LYS A 157 6.75 -28.52 -21.08
CA LYS A 157 6.34 -29.65 -21.94
C LYS A 157 6.57 -29.35 -23.42
N VAL A 158 6.24 -28.14 -23.87
CA VAL A 158 6.43 -27.73 -25.27
C VAL A 158 7.91 -27.63 -25.61
N GLU A 159 8.73 -27.06 -24.73
CA GLU A 159 10.18 -26.99 -24.89
C GLU A 159 10.82 -28.39 -24.99
N GLU A 160 10.40 -29.33 -24.15
CA GLU A 160 10.83 -30.73 -24.22
C GLU A 160 10.42 -31.38 -25.55
N CYS A 161 9.19 -31.13 -26.02
CA CYS A 161 8.72 -31.63 -27.31
C CYS A 161 9.52 -31.06 -28.49
N ILE A 162 9.85 -29.77 -28.46
CA ILE A 162 10.69 -29.12 -29.48
C ILE A 162 12.10 -29.74 -29.49
N LYS A 163 12.68 -29.94 -28.30
CA LYS A 163 14.00 -30.57 -28.15
C LYS A 163 14.00 -31.98 -28.75
N LYS A 164 13.03 -32.81 -28.38
CA LYS A 164 12.87 -34.16 -28.92
C LYS A 164 12.63 -34.17 -30.42
N GLY A 165 11.84 -33.23 -30.93
CA GLY A 165 11.60 -33.07 -32.37
C GLY A 165 12.89 -32.76 -33.14
N LYS A 166 13.74 -31.88 -32.60
CA LYS A 166 15.05 -31.55 -33.19
C LYS A 166 15.99 -32.75 -33.20
N GLU A 167 16.07 -33.49 -32.08
CA GLU A 167 16.87 -34.72 -31.98
C GLU A 167 16.42 -35.78 -33.00
N ASN A 168 15.10 -36.02 -33.12
CA ASN A 168 14.55 -36.94 -34.10
C ASN A 168 14.83 -36.52 -35.55
N TYR A 169 14.74 -35.22 -35.85
CA TYR A 169 15.05 -34.69 -37.18
C TYR A 169 16.51 -34.92 -37.56
N GLU A 170 17.43 -34.62 -36.63
CA GLU A 170 18.86 -34.83 -36.82
C GLU A 170 19.19 -36.32 -37.01
N GLU A 171 18.61 -37.20 -36.20
CA GLU A 171 18.79 -38.65 -36.35
C GLU A 171 18.26 -39.14 -37.71
N SER A 172 17.10 -38.65 -38.14
CA SER A 172 16.53 -38.97 -39.46
C SER A 172 17.42 -38.49 -40.60
N LEU A 173 17.97 -37.27 -40.49
CA LEU A 173 18.90 -36.70 -41.46
C LEU A 173 20.18 -37.56 -41.56
N GLN A 174 20.78 -37.93 -40.43
CA GLN A 174 21.95 -38.80 -40.39
C GLN A 174 21.67 -40.17 -41.02
N ARG A 175 20.50 -40.74 -40.74
CA ARG A 175 20.08 -42.03 -41.30
C ARG A 175 19.87 -41.95 -42.82
N ALA A 176 19.32 -40.84 -43.31
CA ALA A 176 19.16 -40.59 -44.75
C ALA A 176 20.52 -40.42 -45.45
N VAL A 177 21.42 -39.60 -44.88
CA VAL A 177 22.79 -39.41 -45.39
C VAL A 177 23.54 -40.75 -45.44
N ALA A 178 23.45 -41.57 -44.39
CA ALA A 178 24.08 -42.88 -44.37
C ALA A 178 23.54 -43.82 -45.46
N ALA A 179 22.23 -43.80 -45.71
CA ALA A 179 21.62 -44.57 -46.78
C ALA A 179 22.08 -44.09 -48.17
N GLU A 180 22.11 -42.77 -48.41
CA GLU A 180 22.60 -42.21 -49.68
C GLU A 180 24.07 -42.54 -49.93
N VAL A 181 24.92 -42.44 -48.90
CA VAL A 181 26.34 -42.86 -48.96
C VAL A 181 26.44 -44.35 -49.29
N SER A 182 25.64 -45.21 -48.65
CA SER A 182 25.65 -46.66 -48.93
C SER A 182 25.23 -46.96 -50.37
N VAL A 183 24.27 -46.23 -50.95
CA VAL A 183 23.90 -46.36 -52.37
C VAL A 183 25.08 -45.99 -53.28
N LEU A 184 25.76 -44.88 -53.01
CA LEU A 184 26.93 -44.46 -53.77
C LEU A 184 28.10 -45.45 -53.65
N GLU A 185 28.35 -46.00 -52.47
CA GLU A 185 29.36 -47.04 -52.24
C GLU A 185 29.05 -48.31 -53.05
N ASN A 186 27.80 -48.77 -53.02
CA ASN A 186 27.38 -49.93 -53.82
C ASN A 186 27.52 -49.68 -55.34
N TRP A 187 27.16 -48.48 -55.82
CA TRP A 187 27.34 -48.13 -57.24
C TRP A 187 28.81 -48.06 -57.63
N LYS A 188 29.65 -47.45 -56.79
CA LYS A 188 31.10 -47.41 -56.97
C LYS A 188 31.66 -48.82 -57.09
N ASP A 189 31.33 -49.70 -56.14
CA ASP A 189 31.84 -51.06 -56.09
C ASP A 189 31.39 -51.87 -57.31
N MET A 190 30.12 -51.74 -57.73
CA MET A 190 29.60 -52.41 -58.92
C MET A 190 30.30 -51.94 -60.21
N GLU A 191 30.45 -50.63 -60.42
CA GLU A 191 31.06 -50.09 -61.64
C GLU A 191 32.58 -50.36 -61.69
N VAL A 192 33.28 -50.22 -60.56
CA VAL A 192 34.70 -50.57 -60.45
C VAL A 192 34.90 -52.07 -60.69
N TYR A 193 34.04 -52.94 -60.14
CA TYR A 193 34.10 -54.37 -60.37
C TYR A 193 33.94 -54.73 -61.85
N LYS A 194 32.97 -54.14 -62.56
CA LYS A 194 32.79 -54.36 -64.01
C LYS A 194 34.05 -53.99 -64.80
N LEU A 195 34.65 -52.84 -64.49
CA LEU A 195 35.88 -52.40 -65.16
C LEU A 195 37.09 -53.28 -64.81
N GLN A 196 37.24 -53.71 -63.55
CA GLN A 196 38.31 -54.63 -63.12
C GLN A 196 38.17 -56.02 -63.75
N PHE A 197 36.94 -56.51 -63.91
CA PHE A 197 36.67 -57.75 -64.62
C PHE A 197 37.09 -57.64 -66.08
N MET A 198 36.79 -56.51 -66.73
CA MET A 198 37.25 -56.21 -68.09
C MET A 198 38.77 -56.08 -68.18
N GLU A 199 39.42 -55.41 -67.22
CA GLU A 199 40.89 -55.32 -67.12
C GLU A 199 41.51 -56.72 -67.01
N SER A 200 40.92 -57.59 -66.18
CA SER A 200 41.39 -58.96 -65.96
C SER A 200 41.25 -59.82 -67.23
N GLN A 201 40.12 -59.72 -67.92
CA GLN A 201 39.92 -60.42 -69.20
C GLN A 201 40.88 -59.93 -70.28
N ALA A 202 41.00 -58.61 -70.45
CA ALA A 202 41.93 -58.02 -71.42
C ALA A 202 43.39 -58.34 -71.07
N GLY A 203 43.75 -58.36 -69.79
CA GLY A 203 45.09 -58.73 -69.32
C GLY A 203 45.40 -60.21 -69.56
N GLY A 204 44.43 -61.09 -69.33
CA GLY A 204 44.54 -62.51 -69.66
C GLY A 204 44.72 -62.76 -71.16
N TYR A 205 43.95 -62.04 -71.99
CA TYR A 205 44.05 -62.11 -73.44
C TYR A 205 45.40 -61.58 -73.95
N LEU A 206 45.84 -60.41 -73.46
CA LEU A 206 47.14 -59.83 -73.80
C LEU A 206 48.27 -60.79 -73.44
N LYS A 207 48.25 -61.40 -72.24
CA LYS A 207 49.25 -62.38 -71.81
C LYS A 207 49.32 -63.60 -72.75
N ASN A 208 48.17 -64.06 -73.24
CA ASN A 208 48.10 -65.14 -74.23
C ASN A 208 48.66 -64.72 -75.60
N LEU A 209 48.39 -63.49 -76.05
CA LEU A 209 48.97 -62.94 -77.28
C LEU A 209 50.49 -62.82 -77.16
N THR A 210 51.01 -62.22 -76.09
CA THR A 210 52.46 -62.05 -75.88
C THR A 210 53.21 -63.40 -75.85
N LEU A 211 52.60 -64.43 -75.24
CA LEU A 211 53.16 -65.79 -75.26
C LEU A 211 53.27 -66.37 -76.68
N ARG A 212 52.24 -66.17 -77.50
CA ARG A 212 52.18 -66.67 -78.89
C ARG A 212 53.04 -65.84 -79.86
N SER A 213 53.31 -64.57 -79.56
CA SER A 213 54.21 -63.72 -80.37
C SER A 213 55.70 -64.03 -80.21
N SER A 214 56.06 -64.87 -79.23
CA SER A 214 57.46 -65.27 -78.98
C SER A 214 57.99 -66.36 -79.95
N ASP A 215 57.14 -66.88 -80.84
CA ASP A 215 57.47 -67.92 -81.84
C ASP A 215 57.76 -67.27 -83.22
N PRO A 216 58.95 -67.46 -83.86
CA PRO A 216 59.40 -66.66 -85.01
C PRO A 216 58.64 -66.90 -86.32
N ALA A 217 57.65 -67.80 -86.35
CA ALA A 217 56.89 -68.16 -87.54
C ALA A 217 55.51 -67.45 -87.66
N THR A 218 55.26 -66.41 -86.86
CA THR A 218 53.89 -65.94 -86.60
C THR A 218 53.51 -64.64 -87.34
N TYR A 219 52.24 -64.60 -87.75
CA TYR A 219 51.47 -63.61 -88.51
C TYR A 219 51.85 -62.10 -88.36
N PRO A 220 51.88 -61.31 -89.46
CA PRO A 220 52.41 -59.93 -89.48
C PRO A 220 51.69 -58.87 -88.62
N ASP A 221 50.41 -59.06 -88.27
CA ASP A 221 49.59 -58.03 -87.57
C ASP A 221 49.57 -58.22 -86.04
N MET A 222 50.38 -59.16 -85.53
CA MET A 222 50.33 -59.55 -84.12
C MET A 222 50.89 -58.48 -83.15
N GLU A 223 51.90 -57.71 -83.58
CA GLU A 223 52.47 -56.61 -82.80
C GLU A 223 51.50 -55.43 -82.68
N SER A 224 50.73 -55.17 -83.75
CA SER A 224 49.64 -54.18 -83.79
C SER A 224 48.50 -54.58 -82.84
N ASP A 225 48.09 -55.85 -82.85
CA ASP A 225 47.11 -56.39 -81.91
C ASP A 225 47.59 -56.23 -80.45
N VAL A 226 48.82 -56.65 -80.13
CA VAL A 226 49.41 -56.49 -78.78
C VAL A 226 49.35 -55.03 -78.33
N HIS A 227 49.77 -54.09 -79.18
CA HIS A 227 49.75 -52.67 -78.86
C HIS A 227 48.33 -52.11 -78.66
N SER A 228 47.35 -52.58 -79.44
CA SER A 228 45.93 -52.18 -79.28
C SER A 228 45.34 -52.64 -77.95
N TRP A 229 45.69 -53.85 -77.49
CA TRP A 229 45.26 -54.41 -76.21
C TRP A 229 45.97 -53.76 -75.03
N GLU A 230 47.24 -53.37 -75.15
CA GLU A 230 47.96 -52.56 -74.16
C GLU A 230 47.32 -51.17 -73.99
N LEU A 231 47.00 -50.50 -75.10
CA LEU A 231 46.31 -49.22 -75.09
C LEU A 231 44.92 -49.33 -74.45
N PHE A 232 44.18 -50.39 -74.78
CA PHE A 232 42.88 -50.69 -74.18
C PHE A 232 43.00 -50.89 -72.66
N LEU A 233 43.97 -51.69 -72.19
CA LEU A 233 44.23 -51.87 -70.75
C LEU A 233 44.59 -50.55 -70.05
N SER A 234 45.43 -49.73 -70.67
CA SER A 234 45.75 -48.39 -70.16
C SER A 234 44.49 -47.52 -70.02
N LYS A 235 43.58 -47.60 -71.01
CA LYS A 235 42.30 -46.89 -70.99
C LYS A 235 41.38 -47.41 -69.88
N VAL A 236 41.21 -48.73 -69.75
CA VAL A 236 40.38 -49.34 -68.69
C VAL A 236 40.90 -48.93 -67.31
N ARG A 237 42.23 -48.99 -67.09
CA ARG A 237 42.83 -48.59 -65.81
C ARG A 237 42.61 -47.11 -65.48
N LYS A 238 42.71 -46.23 -66.47
CA LYS A 238 42.38 -44.80 -66.30
C LYS A 238 40.92 -44.59 -65.94
N GLU A 239 40.00 -45.30 -66.58
CA GLU A 239 38.57 -45.20 -66.25
C GLU A 239 38.25 -45.77 -64.86
N ILE A 240 38.95 -46.83 -64.39
CA ILE A 240 38.83 -47.32 -63.01
C ILE A 240 39.17 -46.22 -62.00
N GLU A 241 40.31 -45.57 -62.15
CA GLU A 241 40.75 -44.52 -61.21
C GLU A 241 39.85 -43.28 -61.28
N LYS A 242 39.40 -42.91 -62.49
CA LYS A 242 38.44 -41.83 -62.68
C LYS A 242 37.10 -42.12 -62.02
N ALA A 243 36.54 -43.32 -62.21
CA ALA A 243 35.28 -43.72 -61.58
C ALA A 243 35.38 -43.69 -60.05
N LYS A 244 36.48 -44.23 -59.48
CA LYS A 244 36.74 -44.15 -58.03
C LYS A 244 36.76 -42.71 -57.52
N SER A 245 37.50 -41.81 -58.18
CA SER A 245 37.58 -40.40 -57.77
C SER A 245 36.22 -39.73 -57.81
N GLN A 246 35.45 -39.91 -58.89
CA GLN A 246 34.14 -39.29 -59.06
C GLN A 246 33.12 -39.77 -58.02
N TYR A 247 33.11 -41.08 -57.71
CA TYR A 247 32.24 -41.59 -56.66
C TYR A 247 32.67 -41.13 -55.26
N GLU A 248 33.97 -41.04 -54.98
CA GLU A 248 34.47 -40.54 -53.69
C GLU A 248 34.11 -39.06 -53.49
N GLU A 249 34.27 -38.23 -54.52
CA GLU A 249 33.84 -36.82 -54.50
C GLU A 249 32.34 -36.68 -54.22
N GLN A 250 31.50 -37.52 -54.84
CA GLN A 250 30.06 -37.53 -54.59
C GLN A 250 29.71 -37.99 -53.17
N ILE A 251 30.39 -39.02 -52.66
CA ILE A 251 30.22 -39.50 -51.28
C ILE A 251 30.54 -38.37 -50.29
N GLN A 252 31.63 -37.63 -50.50
CA GLN A 252 31.99 -36.50 -49.64
C GLN A 252 30.98 -35.34 -49.78
N ALA A 253 30.50 -35.06 -51.00
CA ALA A 253 29.48 -34.03 -51.20
C ALA A 253 28.17 -34.35 -50.44
N VAL A 254 27.75 -35.61 -50.44
CA VAL A 254 26.58 -36.07 -49.66
C VAL A 254 26.82 -35.97 -48.16
N LYS A 255 27.97 -36.41 -47.66
CA LYS A 255 28.35 -36.27 -46.25
C LYS A 255 28.38 -34.80 -45.79
N ASN A 256 28.71 -33.88 -46.69
CA ASN A 256 28.72 -32.45 -46.45
C ASN A 256 27.35 -31.77 -46.63
N GLY A 257 26.28 -32.53 -46.92
CA GLY A 257 24.91 -32.04 -46.94
C GLY A 257 24.29 -31.84 -48.33
N SER A 258 24.96 -32.23 -49.41
CA SER A 258 24.34 -32.26 -50.74
C SER A 258 23.38 -33.45 -50.85
N ARG A 259 22.29 -33.33 -51.60
CA ARG A 259 21.39 -34.47 -51.82
C ARG A 259 21.88 -35.31 -52.98
N LEU A 260 21.82 -36.64 -52.84
CA LEU A 260 22.16 -37.55 -53.93
C LEU A 260 21.40 -37.24 -55.24
N SER A 261 20.12 -36.82 -55.14
CA SER A 261 19.30 -36.46 -56.30
C SER A 261 19.79 -35.23 -57.08
N GLU A 262 20.60 -34.39 -56.46
CA GLU A 262 21.11 -33.14 -57.03
C GLU A 262 22.51 -33.33 -57.66
N LEU A 263 23.16 -34.47 -57.41
CA LEU A 263 24.47 -34.79 -57.96
C LEU A 263 24.36 -35.33 -59.39
N SER A 264 25.35 -34.99 -60.23
CA SER A 264 25.42 -35.50 -61.60
C SER A 264 25.74 -37.00 -61.61
N LYS A 265 25.01 -37.81 -62.38
CA LYS A 265 25.31 -39.24 -62.52
C LYS A 265 26.72 -39.48 -63.05
N VAL A 266 27.50 -40.33 -62.38
CA VAL A 266 28.83 -40.74 -62.85
C VAL A 266 28.69 -41.42 -64.22
N GLN A 267 29.41 -40.88 -65.21
CA GLN A 267 29.42 -41.42 -66.57
C GLN A 267 30.61 -42.37 -66.73
N VAL A 268 30.35 -43.67 -66.62
CA VAL A 268 31.33 -44.72 -66.95
C VAL A 268 31.16 -45.07 -68.43
N PRO A 269 32.16 -44.84 -69.29
CA PRO A 269 32.07 -45.18 -70.71
C PRO A 269 31.86 -46.68 -70.91
N GLU A 270 30.97 -47.05 -71.83
CA GLU A 270 30.84 -48.44 -72.28
C GLU A 270 32.05 -48.78 -73.16
N LEU A 271 32.98 -49.57 -72.61
CA LEU A 271 34.21 -49.98 -73.30
C LEU A 271 33.98 -51.32 -74.00
N SER A 272 34.22 -51.37 -75.31
CA SER A 272 34.20 -52.60 -76.09
C SER A 272 35.60 -53.14 -76.29
N PHE A 273 35.76 -54.46 -76.23
CA PHE A 273 37.03 -55.13 -76.52
C PHE A 273 37.55 -54.79 -77.94
N PRO A 274 38.88 -54.65 -78.13
CA PRO A 274 39.47 -54.46 -79.45
C PRO A 274 39.13 -55.61 -80.41
N VAL A 275 38.86 -55.28 -81.67
CA VAL A 275 38.65 -56.28 -82.73
C VAL A 275 40.01 -56.81 -83.16
N CYS A 276 40.25 -58.10 -82.97
CA CYS A 276 41.46 -58.78 -83.43
C CYS A 276 41.26 -59.27 -84.87
N SER A 277 42.27 -59.11 -85.73
CA SER A 277 42.22 -59.41 -87.17
C SER A 277 42.06 -60.90 -87.53
N THR A 278 41.81 -61.79 -86.56
CA THR A 278 41.74 -63.23 -86.80
C THR A 278 40.34 -63.70 -87.21
N VAL A 279 40.20 -64.00 -88.51
CA VAL A 279 39.21 -64.95 -89.01
C VAL A 279 39.53 -66.33 -88.41
N SER A 280 38.59 -66.81 -87.60
CA SER A 280 38.41 -68.17 -87.07
C SER A 280 39.64 -68.90 -86.50
N LEU A 281 39.70 -69.01 -85.18
CA LEU A 281 39.91 -70.32 -84.55
C LEU A 281 38.98 -70.47 -83.35
N SER A 282 37.93 -71.23 -83.61
CA SER A 282 36.92 -71.79 -82.73
C SER A 282 37.51 -72.37 -81.45
N HIS A 283 37.49 -71.60 -80.35
CA HIS A 283 37.40 -72.12 -78.98
C HIS A 283 37.12 -71.05 -77.90
N LEU A 284 36.81 -69.80 -78.27
CA LEU A 284 36.41 -68.74 -77.33
C LEU A 284 34.92 -68.39 -77.39
N SER A 285 34.11 -69.16 -78.11
CA SER A 285 32.65 -68.96 -78.22
C SER A 285 31.85 -69.48 -77.02
N PHE A 286 32.46 -69.74 -75.87
CA PHE A 286 31.74 -70.20 -74.67
C PHE A 286 31.67 -69.20 -73.52
N LEU A 287 32.17 -67.97 -73.68
CA LEU A 287 32.07 -66.95 -72.63
C LEU A 287 31.29 -65.67 -73.04
N PHE A 288 30.72 -65.62 -74.24
CA PHE A 288 30.01 -64.41 -74.72
C PHE A 288 28.48 -64.44 -74.57
N THR A 289 27.92 -65.49 -73.96
CA THR A 289 26.47 -65.60 -73.72
C THR A 289 26.21 -66.01 -72.27
N PHE A 290 26.48 -65.14 -71.32
CA PHE A 290 25.78 -65.08 -70.03
C PHE A 290 26.15 -63.76 -69.36
N LEU A 291 25.48 -62.67 -69.75
CA LEU A 291 25.10 -61.54 -68.90
C LEU A 291 24.32 -60.52 -69.75
N CYS A 292 23.07 -60.87 -70.06
CA CYS A 292 22.01 -59.94 -70.44
C CYS A 292 20.70 -60.47 -69.84
N VAL A 293 20.64 -60.49 -68.51
CA VAL A 293 19.44 -60.26 -67.67
C VAL A 293 19.94 -59.65 -66.37
#